data_AF-A0A7Y5KQY8-F1
#
_entry.id   AF-A0A7Y5KQY8-F1
#
_cell.length_a   1.000
_cell.length_b   1.000
_cell.length_c   1.000
_cell.angle_alpha   90.00
_cell.angle_beta   90.00
_cell.angle_gamma   90.00
#
_symmetry.space_group_name_H-M   'P 1'
#
loop_
_entity.id
_entity.type
_entity.pdbx_description
1 polymer ?
#
loop_
_entity_poly.entity_id
_entity_poly.type
_entity_poly.pdbx_seq_one_letter_code
_entity_poly.pdbx_strand_id
1 'polypeptide(L)'
;MVKKKGGKQQRGGQGPTAKGGSKSAPPPRPVSGAPPAQPESAAKPAETEEVSPPAASVDVDRPDDEPKKKDHVEDNVAKGPEYAAPGSSAPPSSTAVQKEAGPPLARAAWGKPFVTIERWWTWFEVRLLVVVILGLVFSMVLWVSLQGMSAPVESESKAGLVFRGIVGAIAIGLAAWLGTGKLGLDRMKRTIAAMAGIAVGAAIAPSWRHAGVDYFGNVQNWLQEGSSLTMFGQLRGVSTRLTVVLAFIGGSLAAASGKHINIDVALRFVKDRFKLPVFVLQTAATVVFCVVAGLAFFEYIAITNFNAKPESTRSEKYKVVDDAVAQDLFLWRKQIGFDLSATTHVLGGGKWDDAERLSGRQWNEFLETSGYRDYFTPEQVQSLKSPDEYLDESRLPLAVGPEGPPRNLLVRTMNLTFAAGFFFMALRFLLRLILVLSGHQSIEPESDYDPDADPKRHAEREHAGDVAAHDAGSKDSPSGGEVA
;
A
#
# COMPACT_ATOMS: atom_id res chain seq x y z
N MET A 1 33.21 -56.24 -5.20
CA MET A 1 34.06 -55.88 -6.35
C MET A 1 33.18 -55.74 -7.60
N VAL A 2 33.32 -54.62 -8.34
CA VAL A 2 32.84 -54.34 -9.72
C VAL A 2 31.30 -54.44 -9.94
N LYS A 3 30.48 -53.39 -10.04
CA LYS A 3 30.44 -52.11 -10.80
C LYS A 3 30.17 -52.27 -12.32
N LYS A 4 28.92 -52.01 -12.76
CA LYS A 4 28.45 -51.19 -13.92
C LYS A 4 27.05 -51.62 -14.37
N LYS A 5 26.03 -50.74 -14.27
CA LYS A 5 25.60 -49.66 -15.20
C LYS A 5 24.96 -50.18 -16.50
N GLY A 6 23.64 -49.96 -16.61
CA GLY A 6 22.90 -49.90 -17.86
C GLY A 6 22.00 -48.67 -17.86
N GLY A 7 22.45 -47.58 -18.48
CA GLY A 7 21.65 -46.40 -18.78
C GLY A 7 21.46 -46.31 -20.29
N LYS A 8 20.21 -46.32 -20.76
CA LYS A 8 19.83 -46.06 -22.15
C LYS A 8 19.58 -44.57 -22.32
N GLN A 9 20.35 -43.94 -23.19
CA GLN A 9 20.21 -42.56 -23.63
C GLN A 9 19.67 -42.60 -25.07
N GLN A 10 18.47 -42.07 -25.29
CA GLN A 10 17.91 -41.87 -26.63
C GLN A 10 18.45 -40.57 -27.22
N ARG A 11 19.06 -40.68 -28.40
CA ARG A 11 19.37 -39.60 -29.35
C ARG A 11 18.76 -40.01 -30.69
N GLY A 12 18.10 -39.09 -31.38
CA GLY A 12 17.75 -39.26 -32.78
C GLY A 12 16.85 -38.14 -33.29
N GLY A 13 17.32 -37.40 -34.31
CA GLY A 13 16.48 -36.49 -35.09
C GLY A 13 17.15 -35.23 -35.62
N GLN A 14 18.24 -35.35 -36.41
CA GLN A 14 18.70 -34.29 -37.32
C GLN A 14 18.28 -34.67 -38.75
N GLY A 15 17.56 -33.77 -39.41
CA GLY A 15 17.12 -33.88 -40.81
C GLY A 15 18.18 -33.44 -41.82
N PRO A 16 18.00 -33.79 -43.11
CA PRO A 16 19.08 -33.81 -44.09
C PRO A 16 19.32 -32.49 -44.82
N THR A 17 20.58 -32.28 -45.17
CA THR A 17 21.12 -31.24 -46.04
C THR A 17 20.88 -31.55 -47.52
N ALA A 18 20.47 -30.55 -48.30
CA ALA A 18 20.48 -30.57 -49.76
C ALA A 18 21.34 -29.42 -50.31
N LYS A 19 22.31 -29.77 -51.16
CA LYS A 19 23.18 -28.88 -51.93
C LYS A 19 22.53 -28.54 -53.28
N GLY A 20 22.75 -27.31 -53.73
CA GLY A 20 23.11 -27.05 -55.14
C GLY A 20 22.27 -26.02 -55.88
N GLY A 21 22.93 -25.01 -56.46
CA GLY A 21 22.40 -24.25 -57.60
C GLY A 21 22.68 -22.75 -57.60
N SER A 22 23.88 -22.35 -58.04
CA SER A 22 24.20 -20.98 -58.44
C SER A 22 23.59 -20.66 -59.82
N LYS A 23 22.87 -19.53 -59.93
CA LYS A 23 22.73 -18.76 -61.18
C LYS A 23 22.41 -17.30 -60.87
N SER A 24 23.26 -16.44 -61.41
CA SER A 24 23.34 -14.99 -61.25
C SER A 24 22.16 -14.25 -61.89
N ALA A 25 21.67 -13.20 -61.23
CA ALA A 25 20.74 -12.21 -61.77
C ALA A 25 21.30 -10.78 -61.53
N PRO A 26 21.03 -9.81 -62.43
CA PRO A 26 21.72 -8.51 -62.47
C PRO A 26 21.22 -7.51 -61.41
N PRO A 27 22.03 -6.48 -61.08
CA PRO A 27 21.66 -5.52 -60.04
C PRO A 27 20.57 -4.54 -60.51
N PRO A 28 19.62 -4.16 -59.63
CA PRO A 28 18.69 -3.08 -59.93
C PRO A 28 19.35 -1.70 -59.83
N ARG A 29 18.89 -0.78 -60.69
CA ARG A 29 19.28 0.64 -60.75
C ARG A 29 18.85 1.40 -59.48
N PRO A 30 19.53 2.50 -59.12
CA PRO A 30 19.21 3.28 -57.92
C PRO A 30 17.95 4.11 -58.14
N VAL A 31 17.01 4.00 -57.21
CA VAL A 31 15.87 4.93 -57.10
C VAL A 31 16.33 6.10 -56.24
N SER A 32 16.37 7.28 -56.86
CA SER A 32 16.61 8.58 -56.23
C SER A 32 15.37 9.00 -55.43
N GLY A 33 15.56 9.46 -54.19
CA GLY A 33 14.53 10.17 -53.41
C GLY A 33 14.21 9.56 -52.05
N ALA A 34 15.16 9.62 -51.11
CA ALA A 34 14.89 9.47 -49.68
C ALA A 34 15.20 10.81 -48.96
N PRO A 35 14.32 11.29 -48.06
CA PRO A 35 14.59 12.49 -47.26
C PRO A 35 15.73 12.24 -46.26
N PRO A 36 16.48 13.30 -45.86
CA PRO A 36 17.68 13.14 -45.06
C PRO A 36 17.39 12.52 -43.70
N ALA A 37 18.20 11.51 -43.38
CA ALA A 37 18.26 10.84 -42.09
C ALA A 37 18.47 11.85 -40.95
N GLN A 38 17.61 11.79 -39.94
CA GLN A 38 17.89 12.37 -38.64
C GLN A 38 19.05 11.58 -37.98
N PRO A 39 19.96 12.24 -37.27
CA PRO A 39 21.04 11.56 -36.59
C PRO A 39 20.50 10.67 -35.47
N GLU A 40 20.84 9.37 -35.54
CA GLU A 40 20.73 8.41 -34.43
C GLU A 40 21.44 8.98 -33.20
N SER A 41 20.66 9.49 -32.25
CA SER A 41 21.10 9.66 -30.88
C SER A 41 21.05 8.29 -30.21
N ALA A 42 22.21 7.63 -30.11
CA ALA A 42 22.40 6.47 -29.27
C ALA A 42 22.33 6.88 -27.78
N ALA A 43 21.12 7.11 -27.28
CA ALA A 43 20.82 7.16 -25.86
C ALA A 43 20.29 5.79 -25.43
N LYS A 44 21.18 5.02 -24.80
CA LYS A 44 20.83 3.86 -23.98
C LYS A 44 19.69 4.27 -23.01
N PRO A 45 18.56 3.53 -22.91
CA PRO A 45 17.62 3.78 -21.85
C PRO A 45 18.32 3.51 -20.52
N ALA A 46 18.38 4.54 -19.68
CA ALA A 46 18.85 4.43 -18.31
C ALA A 46 17.86 3.54 -17.56
N GLU A 47 18.22 2.27 -17.42
CA GLU A 47 17.73 1.38 -16.39
C GLU A 47 17.91 2.12 -15.05
N THR A 48 16.80 2.55 -14.46
CA THR A 48 16.83 3.15 -13.13
C THR A 48 17.04 1.99 -12.17
N GLU A 49 18.31 1.68 -11.92
CA GLU A 49 18.74 0.85 -10.80
C GLU A 49 18.16 1.49 -9.52
N GLU A 50 17.20 0.80 -8.91
CA GLU A 50 16.70 1.11 -7.59
C GLU A 50 17.83 0.79 -6.59
N VAL A 51 18.77 1.74 -6.44
CA VAL A 51 19.83 1.68 -5.44
C VAL A 51 19.17 1.68 -4.07
N SER A 52 19.08 0.49 -3.48
CA SER A 52 18.83 0.34 -2.05
C SER A 52 19.90 1.10 -1.28
N PRO A 53 19.56 1.90 -0.26
CA PRO A 53 20.57 2.57 0.55
C PRO A 53 21.47 1.53 1.23
N PRO A 54 22.80 1.71 1.22
CA PRO A 54 23.71 0.78 1.88
C PRO A 54 23.46 0.81 3.39
N ALA A 55 23.33 -0.37 3.97
CA ALA A 55 23.40 -0.57 5.40
C ALA A 55 24.76 -0.05 5.90
N ALA A 56 24.73 0.99 6.73
CA ALA A 56 25.90 1.45 7.45
C ALA A 56 26.23 0.43 8.55
N SER A 57 27.10 -0.52 8.23
CA SER A 57 27.88 -1.27 9.21
C SER A 57 28.98 -0.36 9.76
N VAL A 58 28.82 0.09 11.00
CA VAL A 58 29.91 0.70 11.76
C VAL A 58 30.71 -0.45 12.38
N ASP A 59 31.86 -0.75 11.76
CA ASP A 59 32.94 -1.53 12.36
C ASP A 59 33.58 -0.67 13.47
N VAL A 60 33.51 -1.14 14.71
CA VAL A 60 34.36 -0.68 15.81
C VAL A 60 35.24 -1.85 16.20
N ASP A 61 36.53 -1.68 15.96
CA ASP A 61 37.63 -2.53 16.41
C ASP A 61 37.48 -2.91 17.89
N ARG A 62 37.64 -4.20 18.19
CA ARG A 62 37.87 -4.69 19.54
C ARG A 62 38.98 -5.74 19.50
N PRO A 63 40.08 -5.57 20.28
CA PRO A 63 41.14 -6.57 20.33
C PRO A 63 40.79 -7.70 21.32
N ASP A 64 41.34 -8.86 21.01
CA ASP A 64 41.31 -10.11 21.76
C ASP A 64 41.99 -10.02 23.14
N ASP A 65 41.46 -10.72 24.16
CA ASP A 65 42.15 -11.87 24.79
C ASP A 65 41.43 -12.43 26.04
N GLU A 66 41.24 -13.74 26.01
CA GLU A 66 41.38 -14.74 27.10
C GLU A 66 40.36 -14.94 28.27
N PRO A 67 40.31 -16.17 28.86
CA PRO A 67 39.06 -16.87 29.16
C PRO A 67 38.82 -17.14 30.66
N LYS A 68 37.55 -17.19 31.10
CA LYS A 68 37.14 -17.86 32.37
C LYS A 68 35.74 -18.46 32.22
N LYS A 69 35.58 -19.79 32.36
CA LYS A 69 35.44 -20.57 33.60
C LYS A 69 34.09 -20.31 34.28
N LYS A 70 33.28 -21.39 34.33
CA LYS A 70 32.04 -21.53 35.09
C LYS A 70 32.26 -21.14 36.55
N ASP A 71 31.24 -20.55 37.18
CA ASP A 71 30.58 -21.13 38.37
C ASP A 71 29.26 -20.38 38.68
N HIS A 72 28.29 -21.15 39.17
CA HIS A 72 27.05 -20.73 39.81
C HIS A 72 27.30 -19.80 41.01
N VAL A 73 26.32 -18.96 41.37
CA VAL A 73 25.75 -18.84 42.74
C VAL A 73 24.60 -17.81 42.75
N GLU A 74 23.60 -18.13 43.57
CA GLU A 74 22.35 -17.44 43.89
C GLU A 74 22.50 -16.10 44.64
N ASP A 75 21.38 -15.39 44.73
CA ASP A 75 20.93 -14.50 45.82
C ASP A 75 21.77 -13.28 46.23
N ASN A 76 21.21 -12.08 46.03
CA ASN A 76 20.68 -11.24 47.11
C ASN A 76 20.45 -9.81 46.62
N VAL A 77 19.19 -9.36 46.63
CA VAL A 77 18.82 -7.95 46.50
C VAL A 77 19.05 -7.28 47.84
N ALA A 78 20.19 -6.59 47.98
CA ALA A 78 20.49 -5.72 49.11
C ALA A 78 20.51 -4.25 48.66
N LYS A 79 19.73 -3.44 49.37
CA LYS A 79 19.65 -1.97 49.28
C LYS A 79 21.03 -1.32 49.38
N GLY A 80 21.32 -0.43 48.43
CA GLY A 80 22.44 0.52 48.50
C GLY A 80 22.01 1.89 49.04
N PRO A 81 22.96 2.69 49.59
CA PRO A 81 22.68 3.80 50.50
C PRO A 81 22.35 5.11 49.80
N GLU A 82 21.55 5.88 50.52
CA GLU A 82 21.07 7.22 50.22
C GLU A 82 22.21 8.25 50.36
N TYR A 83 22.55 8.90 49.24
CA TYR A 83 23.42 10.07 49.23
C TYR A 83 22.57 11.32 49.46
N ALA A 84 22.86 12.02 50.56
CA ALA A 84 22.33 13.34 50.85
C ALA A 84 22.93 14.39 49.89
N ALA A 85 22.06 15.08 49.15
CA ALA A 85 22.38 16.33 48.47
C ALA A 85 21.66 17.49 49.18
N PRO A 86 22.37 18.55 49.60
CA PRO A 86 21.77 19.72 50.22
C PRO A 86 21.30 20.71 49.13
N GLY A 87 20.08 21.22 49.29
CA GLY A 87 19.61 22.40 48.57
C GLY A 87 19.03 22.12 47.18
N SER A 88 17.73 21.87 47.11
CA SER A 88 16.97 22.10 45.89
C SER A 88 15.66 22.79 46.24
N SER A 89 15.57 24.06 45.90
CA SER A 89 14.34 24.83 45.91
C SER A 89 13.29 24.13 45.06
N ALA A 90 12.21 23.68 45.70
CA ALA A 90 11.08 23.04 45.06
C ALA A 90 10.63 23.87 43.84
N PRO A 91 10.54 23.27 42.63
CA PRO A 91 9.80 23.92 41.56
C PRO A 91 8.35 24.01 42.03
N PRO A 92 7.72 25.20 41.98
CA PRO A 92 6.34 25.35 42.39
C PRO A 92 5.50 24.39 41.56
N SER A 93 4.68 23.60 42.26
CA SER A 93 3.62 22.78 41.70
C SER A 93 2.91 23.59 40.62
N SER A 94 3.12 23.19 39.37
CA SER A 94 2.43 23.72 38.21
C SER A 94 0.98 23.26 38.31
N THR A 95 0.17 23.97 39.11
CA THR A 95 -1.23 24.19 38.79
C THR A 95 -1.24 24.65 37.34
N ALA A 96 -1.49 23.72 36.42
CA ALA A 96 -1.75 24.02 35.04
C ALA A 96 -2.98 24.90 35.06
N VAL A 97 -2.74 26.21 35.08
CA VAL A 97 -3.77 27.24 34.96
C VAL A 97 -4.50 26.86 33.68
N GLN A 98 -5.68 26.26 33.84
CA GLN A 98 -6.65 26.13 32.77
C GLN A 98 -6.93 27.59 32.38
N LYS A 99 -6.18 28.06 31.39
CA LYS A 99 -6.25 29.41 30.88
C LYS A 99 -7.70 29.57 30.42
N GLU A 100 -8.51 30.26 31.22
CA GLU A 100 -9.94 30.44 30.95
C GLU A 100 -10.08 30.85 29.48
N ALA A 101 -10.64 29.94 28.69
CA ALA A 101 -10.82 30.16 27.28
C ALA A 101 -11.66 31.42 27.15
N GLY A 102 -11.12 32.44 26.48
CA GLY A 102 -11.83 33.70 26.27
C GLY A 102 -13.24 33.46 25.70
N PRO A 103 -14.17 34.39 25.90
CA PRO A 103 -15.56 34.22 25.49
C PRO A 103 -15.63 33.77 24.02
N PRO A 104 -16.43 32.72 23.71
CA PRO A 104 -16.49 32.14 22.38
C PRO A 104 -16.87 33.22 21.36
N LEU A 105 -16.06 33.35 20.30
CA LEU A 105 -16.35 34.26 19.21
C LEU A 105 -17.74 33.95 18.64
N ALA A 106 -18.52 34.99 18.36
CA ALA A 106 -19.85 34.85 17.79
C ALA A 106 -19.77 34.12 16.44
N ARG A 107 -20.34 32.90 16.37
CA ARG A 107 -20.34 32.06 15.16
C ARG A 107 -21.12 32.76 14.04
N ALA A 108 -20.45 33.03 12.93
CA ALA A 108 -21.05 33.77 11.83
C ALA A 108 -22.05 32.88 11.05
N ALA A 109 -23.30 33.31 10.86
CA ALA A 109 -24.35 32.46 10.26
C ALA A 109 -24.00 31.86 8.88
N TRP A 110 -23.16 32.55 8.09
CA TRP A 110 -22.71 32.11 6.77
C TRP A 110 -21.74 30.91 6.81
N GLY A 111 -21.12 30.61 7.96
CA GLY A 111 -20.21 29.47 8.14
C GLY A 111 -20.90 28.11 8.25
N LYS A 112 -22.20 28.08 8.61
CA LYS A 112 -22.98 26.86 8.81
C LYS A 112 -22.96 25.86 7.64
N PRO A 113 -23.14 26.27 6.36
CA PRO A 113 -23.04 25.34 5.24
C PRO A 113 -21.66 24.67 5.15
N PHE A 114 -20.57 25.41 5.40
CA PHE A 114 -19.21 24.87 5.37
C PHE A 114 -18.95 23.84 6.46
N VAL A 115 -19.54 24.00 7.65
CA VAL A 115 -19.48 22.97 8.71
C VAL A 115 -20.14 21.68 8.27
N THR A 116 -21.26 21.77 7.54
CA THR A 116 -21.98 20.58 7.04
C THR A 116 -21.15 19.85 5.98
N ILE A 117 -20.53 20.61 5.07
CA ILE A 117 -19.62 20.08 4.05
C ILE A 117 -18.40 19.44 4.71
N GLU A 118 -17.78 20.10 5.69
CA GLU A 118 -16.61 19.58 6.42
C GLU A 118 -16.94 18.26 7.10
N ARG A 119 -18.05 18.18 7.84
CA ARG A 119 -18.46 16.95 8.54
C ARG A 119 -18.72 15.80 7.59
N TRP A 120 -19.44 16.07 6.50
CA TRP A 120 -19.72 15.08 5.48
C TRP A 120 -18.44 14.59 4.81
N TRP A 121 -17.53 15.50 4.48
CA TRP A 121 -16.24 15.17 3.90
C TRP A 121 -15.41 14.35 4.89
N THR A 122 -15.24 14.78 6.13
CA THR A 122 -14.50 14.05 7.17
C THR A 122 -15.06 12.65 7.38
N TRP A 123 -16.38 12.50 7.40
CA TRP A 123 -17.02 11.19 7.45
C TRP A 123 -16.67 10.31 6.24
N PHE A 124 -16.68 10.88 5.03
CA PHE A 124 -16.31 10.17 3.81
C PHE A 124 -14.84 9.74 3.86
N GLU A 125 -13.93 10.64 4.24
CA GLU A 125 -12.49 10.37 4.34
C GLU A 125 -12.19 9.31 5.39
N VAL A 126 -12.83 9.34 6.56
CA VAL A 126 -12.64 8.32 7.60
C VAL A 126 -13.09 6.94 7.08
N ARG A 127 -14.20 6.86 6.36
CA ARG A 127 -14.64 5.59 5.76
C ARG A 127 -13.71 5.12 4.65
N LEU A 128 -13.29 6.04 3.79
CA LEU A 128 -12.33 5.75 2.73
C LEU A 128 -11.00 5.26 3.33
N LEU A 129 -10.53 5.89 4.42
CA LEU A 129 -9.34 5.49 5.16
C LEU A 129 -9.45 4.04 5.65
N VAL A 130 -10.58 3.68 6.27
CA VAL A 130 -10.83 2.31 6.73
C VAL A 130 -10.81 1.33 5.56
N VAL A 131 -11.49 1.66 4.45
CA VAL A 131 -11.50 0.81 3.25
C VAL A 131 -10.10 0.63 2.67
N VAL A 132 -9.30 1.70 2.58
CA VAL A 132 -7.93 1.66 2.07
C VAL A 132 -7.02 0.84 2.97
N ILE A 133 -7.12 0.99 4.29
CA ILE A 133 -6.34 0.19 5.26
C ILE A 133 -6.72 -1.29 5.14
N LEU A 134 -8.01 -1.61 5.11
CA LEU A 134 -8.48 -2.98 4.94
C LEU A 134 -8.01 -3.56 3.60
N GLY A 135 -8.09 -2.79 2.51
CA GLY A 135 -7.60 -3.19 1.20
C GLY A 135 -6.09 -3.43 1.17
N LEU A 136 -5.31 -2.60 1.85
CA LEU A 136 -3.84 -2.75 1.95
C LEU A 136 -3.47 -4.02 2.74
N VAL A 137 -4.07 -4.21 3.91
CA VAL A 137 -3.87 -5.42 4.72
C VAL A 137 -4.29 -6.67 3.94
N PHE A 138 -5.47 -6.63 3.32
CA PHE A 138 -5.96 -7.74 2.51
C PHE A 138 -5.04 -8.06 1.34
N SER A 139 -4.60 -7.05 0.57
CA SER A 139 -3.71 -7.23 -0.57
C SER A 139 -2.36 -7.83 -0.16
N MET A 140 -1.79 -7.36 0.95
CA MET A 140 -0.51 -7.87 1.46
C MET A 140 -0.63 -9.30 2.00
N VAL A 141 -1.67 -9.59 2.78
CA VAL A 141 -1.93 -10.94 3.28
C VAL A 141 -2.19 -11.90 2.12
N LEU A 142 -3.01 -11.50 1.15
CA LEU A 142 -3.31 -12.32 -0.03
C LEU A 142 -2.05 -12.61 -0.84
N TRP A 143 -1.22 -11.59 -1.11
CA TRP A 143 0.05 -11.75 -1.82
C TRP A 143 0.99 -12.73 -1.13
N VAL A 144 1.28 -12.52 0.16
CA VAL A 144 2.16 -13.40 0.94
C VAL A 144 1.59 -14.81 1.02
N SER A 145 0.27 -14.94 1.14
CA SER A 145 -0.39 -16.24 1.19
C SER A 145 -0.28 -17.00 -0.13
N LEU A 146 -0.54 -16.35 -1.25
CA LEU A 146 -0.39 -16.96 -2.57
C LEU A 146 1.06 -17.37 -2.83
N GLN A 147 2.01 -16.49 -2.55
CA GLN A 147 3.45 -16.78 -2.71
C GLN A 147 3.89 -17.96 -1.84
N GLY A 148 3.43 -18.03 -0.59
CA GLY A 148 3.74 -19.14 0.32
C GLY A 148 3.12 -20.46 -0.12
N MET A 149 1.90 -20.43 -0.66
CA MET A 149 1.17 -21.61 -1.12
C MET A 149 1.59 -22.10 -2.50
N SER A 150 2.09 -21.22 -3.37
CA SER A 150 2.55 -21.55 -4.74
C SER A 150 4.03 -21.92 -4.82
N ALA A 151 4.83 -21.65 -3.77
CA ALA A 151 6.27 -21.89 -3.78
C ALA A 151 6.60 -23.37 -4.12
N PRO A 152 7.40 -23.65 -5.16
CA PRO A 152 7.66 -25.01 -5.60
C PRO A 152 8.45 -25.77 -4.53
N VAL A 153 8.15 -27.07 -4.39
CA VAL A 153 8.74 -27.94 -3.36
C VAL A 153 10.24 -28.15 -3.57
N GLU A 154 10.71 -27.96 -4.79
CA GLU A 154 12.12 -28.09 -5.18
C GLU A 154 12.94 -26.83 -4.88
N SER A 155 12.29 -25.70 -4.60
CA SER A 155 13.03 -24.50 -4.21
C SER A 155 13.73 -24.74 -2.88
N GLU A 156 15.01 -24.38 -2.78
CA GLU A 156 15.78 -24.44 -1.53
C GLU A 156 15.18 -23.53 -0.43
N SER A 157 14.20 -22.68 -0.80
CA SER A 157 13.49 -21.80 0.11
C SER A 157 12.55 -22.56 1.04
N LYS A 158 12.96 -22.69 2.30
CA LYS A 158 12.13 -23.22 3.39
C LYS A 158 10.86 -22.39 3.66
N ALA A 159 10.74 -21.19 3.09
CA ALA A 159 9.65 -20.26 3.37
C ALA A 159 8.26 -20.83 3.02
N GLY A 160 8.13 -21.52 1.87
CA GLY A 160 6.85 -22.12 1.48
C GLY A 160 6.43 -23.28 2.38
N LEU A 161 7.38 -24.06 2.90
CA LEU A 161 7.10 -25.13 3.86
C LEU A 161 6.63 -24.56 5.19
N VAL A 162 7.30 -23.50 5.69
CA VAL A 162 6.92 -22.82 6.93
C VAL A 162 5.53 -22.20 6.80
N PHE A 163 5.23 -21.52 5.69
CA PHE A 163 3.93 -20.90 5.48
C PHE A 163 2.79 -21.93 5.48
N ARG A 164 2.94 -23.02 4.72
CA ARG A 164 1.97 -24.13 4.72
C ARG A 164 1.82 -24.75 6.11
N GLY A 165 2.92 -24.91 6.85
CA GLY A 165 2.89 -25.38 8.23
C GLY A 165 2.08 -24.47 9.15
N ILE A 166 2.24 -23.15 9.04
CA ILE A 166 1.46 -22.15 9.80
C ILE A 166 -0.03 -22.25 9.43
N VAL A 167 -0.36 -22.31 8.14
CA VAL A 167 -1.76 -22.43 7.68
C VAL A 167 -2.39 -23.73 8.17
N GLY A 168 -1.67 -24.87 8.10
CA GLY A 168 -2.13 -26.15 8.62
C GLY A 168 -2.33 -26.14 10.13
N ALA A 169 -1.38 -25.54 10.87
CA ALA A 169 -1.47 -25.38 12.31
C ALA A 169 -2.70 -24.54 12.71
N ILE A 170 -2.95 -23.42 12.02
CA ILE A 170 -4.15 -22.58 12.25
C ILE A 170 -5.43 -23.35 11.92
N ALA A 171 -5.48 -24.02 10.76
CA ALA A 171 -6.67 -24.75 10.33
C ALA A 171 -7.03 -25.90 11.28
N ILE A 172 -6.04 -26.73 11.67
CA ILE A 172 -6.26 -27.85 12.59
C ILE A 172 -6.53 -27.36 14.01
N GLY A 173 -5.82 -26.32 14.47
CA GLY A 173 -6.07 -25.68 15.77
C GLY A 173 -7.49 -25.13 15.87
N LEU A 174 -7.97 -24.44 14.84
CA LEU A 174 -9.33 -23.92 14.77
C LEU A 174 -10.37 -25.04 14.69
N ALA A 175 -10.13 -26.07 13.88
CA ALA A 175 -11.01 -27.23 13.79
C ALA A 175 -11.11 -27.97 15.15
N ALA A 176 -10.00 -28.13 15.86
CA ALA A 176 -9.97 -28.70 17.20
C ALA A 176 -10.72 -27.82 18.21
N TRP A 177 -10.53 -26.51 18.18
CA TRP A 177 -11.24 -25.56 19.05
C TRP A 177 -12.76 -25.57 18.85
N LEU A 178 -13.20 -25.58 17.58
CA LEU A 178 -14.61 -25.60 17.22
C LEU A 178 -15.25 -26.98 17.50
N GLY A 179 -14.54 -28.06 17.15
CA GLY A 179 -14.99 -29.43 17.40
C GLY A 179 -15.16 -29.73 18.89
N THR A 180 -14.20 -29.33 19.71
CA THR A 180 -14.30 -29.48 21.18
C THR A 180 -15.38 -28.60 21.81
N GLY A 181 -15.66 -27.44 21.21
CA GLY A 181 -16.80 -26.60 21.61
C GLY A 181 -18.15 -27.30 21.44
N LYS A 182 -18.34 -28.06 20.36
CA LYS A 182 -19.56 -28.86 20.14
C LYS A 182 -19.71 -30.03 21.11
N LEU A 183 -18.62 -30.51 21.68
CA LEU A 183 -18.60 -31.61 22.65
C LEU A 183 -18.84 -31.14 24.10
N GLY A 184 -19.05 -29.84 24.35
CA GLY A 184 -19.28 -29.32 25.70
C GLY A 184 -18.05 -29.40 26.61
N LEU A 185 -16.84 -29.46 26.04
CA LEU A 185 -15.61 -29.49 26.81
C LEU A 185 -15.36 -28.13 27.49
N ASP A 186 -14.82 -28.19 28.71
CA ASP A 186 -14.42 -27.00 29.47
C ASP A 186 -13.37 -26.15 28.71
N ARG A 187 -13.34 -24.82 28.97
CA ARG A 187 -12.48 -23.85 28.28
C ARG A 187 -11.01 -24.24 28.34
N MET A 188 -10.53 -24.75 29.48
CA MET A 188 -9.14 -25.20 29.61
C MET A 188 -8.83 -26.38 28.68
N LYS A 189 -9.72 -27.38 28.61
CA LYS A 189 -9.59 -28.54 27.72
C LYS A 189 -9.64 -28.14 26.25
N ARG A 190 -10.47 -27.17 25.89
CA ARG A 190 -10.54 -26.60 24.53
C ARG A 190 -9.23 -25.91 24.14
N THR A 191 -8.63 -25.12 25.05
CA THR A 191 -7.33 -24.48 24.80
C THR A 191 -6.24 -25.52 24.60
N ILE A 192 -6.18 -26.55 25.45
CA ILE A 192 -5.22 -27.65 25.30
C ILE A 192 -5.40 -28.38 23.96
N ALA A 193 -6.64 -28.67 23.58
CA ALA A 193 -6.94 -29.32 22.30
C ALA A 193 -6.55 -28.45 21.09
N ALA A 194 -6.79 -27.14 21.15
CA ALA A 194 -6.36 -26.21 20.11
C ALA A 194 -4.84 -26.14 20.00
N MET A 195 -4.11 -26.05 21.12
CA MET A 195 -2.64 -26.05 21.13
C MET A 195 -2.07 -27.37 20.59
N ALA A 196 -2.65 -28.51 20.98
CA ALA A 196 -2.28 -29.81 20.42
C ALA A 196 -2.56 -29.86 18.90
N GLY A 197 -3.69 -29.32 18.45
CA GLY A 197 -4.04 -29.20 17.03
C GLY A 197 -3.05 -28.35 16.25
N ILE A 198 -2.59 -27.22 16.80
CA ILE A 198 -1.55 -26.36 16.21
C ILE A 198 -0.24 -27.15 16.06
N ALA A 199 0.20 -27.84 17.12
CA ALA A 199 1.43 -28.64 17.08
C ALA A 199 1.37 -29.77 16.05
N VAL A 200 0.23 -30.48 16.00
CA VAL A 200 -0.02 -31.54 15.01
C VAL A 200 -0.02 -30.97 13.58
N GLY A 201 -0.69 -29.83 13.35
CA GLY A 201 -0.72 -29.21 12.03
C GLY A 201 0.65 -28.73 11.55
N ALA A 202 1.49 -28.23 12.45
CA ALA A 202 2.88 -27.90 12.13
C ALA A 202 3.71 -29.16 11.82
N ALA A 203 3.55 -30.24 12.59
CA ALA A 203 4.30 -31.49 12.39
C ALA A 203 3.93 -32.21 11.07
N ILE A 204 2.68 -32.07 10.62
CA ILE A 204 2.18 -32.67 9.37
C ILE A 204 2.60 -31.82 8.14
N ALA A 205 3.18 -30.63 8.32
CA ALA A 205 3.59 -29.74 7.23
C ALA A 205 4.37 -30.42 6.07
N PRO A 206 5.34 -31.32 6.32
CA PRO A 206 6.08 -31.97 5.24
C PRO A 206 5.22 -32.91 4.38
N SER A 207 4.19 -33.56 4.94
CA SER A 207 3.43 -34.59 4.21
C SER A 207 2.46 -34.02 3.18
N TRP A 208 2.06 -32.75 3.32
CA TRP A 208 1.17 -32.05 2.39
C TRP A 208 1.85 -30.89 1.66
N ARG A 209 3.20 -30.90 1.59
CA ARG A 209 3.99 -29.87 0.89
C ARG A 209 3.62 -29.68 -0.60
N HIS A 210 3.07 -30.73 -1.24
CA HIS A 210 2.61 -30.69 -2.63
C HIS A 210 1.14 -30.27 -2.77
N ALA A 211 0.38 -30.22 -1.66
CA ALA A 211 -1.04 -29.94 -1.70
C ALA A 211 -1.29 -28.48 -2.12
N GLY A 212 -2.04 -28.31 -3.20
CA GLY A 212 -2.48 -27.01 -3.70
C GLY A 212 -1.40 -26.18 -4.41
N VAL A 213 -0.16 -26.65 -4.55
CA VAL A 213 0.92 -25.86 -5.18
C VAL A 213 0.54 -25.41 -6.58
N ASP A 214 0.09 -26.34 -7.42
CA ASP A 214 -0.31 -26.04 -8.80
C ASP A 214 -1.56 -25.17 -8.85
N TYR A 215 -2.52 -25.42 -7.96
CA TYR A 215 -3.76 -24.63 -7.85
C TYR A 215 -3.47 -23.17 -7.49
N PHE A 216 -2.73 -22.93 -6.41
CA PHE A 216 -2.38 -21.59 -5.96
C PHE A 216 -1.39 -20.91 -6.91
N GLY A 217 -0.52 -21.68 -7.57
CA GLY A 217 0.32 -21.19 -8.67
C GLY A 217 -0.51 -20.68 -9.84
N ASN A 218 -1.54 -21.43 -10.25
CA ASN A 218 -2.46 -20.99 -11.30
C ASN A 218 -3.28 -19.75 -10.90
N VAL A 219 -3.81 -19.70 -9.67
CA VAL A 219 -4.50 -18.52 -9.13
C VAL A 219 -3.56 -17.31 -9.09
N GLN A 220 -2.32 -17.51 -8.66
CA GLN A 220 -1.32 -16.46 -8.62
C GLN A 220 -0.97 -15.96 -10.03
N ASN A 221 -0.74 -16.86 -10.98
CA ASN A 221 -0.44 -16.49 -12.36
C ASN A 221 -1.61 -15.73 -12.98
N TRP A 222 -2.85 -16.15 -12.73
CA TRP A 222 -4.03 -15.40 -13.14
C TRP A 222 -4.01 -13.97 -12.58
N LEU A 223 -3.80 -13.81 -11.28
CA LEU A 223 -3.77 -12.49 -10.65
C LEU A 223 -2.60 -11.63 -11.13
N GLN A 224 -1.45 -12.23 -11.46
CA GLN A 224 -0.24 -11.52 -11.91
C GLN A 224 -0.16 -11.25 -13.41
N GLU A 225 -0.85 -12.02 -14.26
CA GLU A 225 -0.70 -11.96 -15.71
C GLU A 225 -2.02 -11.76 -16.47
N GLY A 226 -3.12 -12.30 -15.95
CA GLY A 226 -4.41 -12.35 -16.64
C GLY A 226 -5.52 -11.51 -16.01
N SER A 227 -5.28 -10.87 -14.86
CA SER A 227 -6.31 -10.12 -14.14
C SER A 227 -6.23 -8.60 -14.33
N SER A 228 -7.27 -7.88 -13.95
CA SER A 228 -7.26 -6.41 -13.85
C SER A 228 -6.21 -5.87 -12.88
N LEU A 229 -5.72 -6.67 -11.92
CA LEU A 229 -4.62 -6.25 -11.04
C LEU A 229 -3.32 -6.01 -11.81
N THR A 230 -3.15 -6.66 -12.96
CA THR A 230 -1.96 -6.46 -13.81
C THR A 230 -1.90 -5.04 -14.39
N MET A 231 -3.05 -4.41 -14.59
CA MET A 231 -3.14 -3.01 -15.00
C MET A 231 -2.65 -2.07 -13.90
N PHE A 232 -2.72 -2.49 -12.63
CA PHE A 232 -2.24 -1.75 -11.46
C PHE A 232 -0.80 -2.09 -11.05
N GLY A 233 -0.06 -2.85 -11.86
CA GLY A 233 1.28 -3.32 -11.48
C GLY A 233 1.25 -4.51 -10.52
N GLN A 234 0.25 -5.38 -10.68
CA GLN A 234 0.02 -6.60 -9.90
C GLN A 234 -0.32 -6.29 -8.43
N LEU A 235 -0.44 -7.33 -7.60
CA LEU A 235 -0.76 -7.20 -6.17
C LEU A 235 0.23 -6.29 -5.41
N ARG A 236 1.52 -6.35 -5.76
CA ARG A 236 2.54 -5.45 -5.18
C ARG A 236 2.27 -3.99 -5.56
N GLY A 237 2.00 -3.72 -6.85
CA GLY A 237 1.68 -2.38 -7.34
C GLY A 237 0.45 -1.78 -6.66
N VAL A 238 -0.61 -2.59 -6.50
CA VAL A 238 -1.82 -2.19 -5.76
C VAL A 238 -1.48 -1.75 -4.34
N SER A 239 -0.70 -2.54 -3.60
CA SER A 239 -0.35 -2.16 -2.23
C SER A 239 0.45 -0.88 -2.16
N THR A 240 1.48 -0.70 -3.01
CA THR A 240 2.28 0.54 -3.03
C THR A 240 1.41 1.76 -3.32
N ARG A 241 0.46 1.62 -4.25
CA ARG A 241 -0.45 2.71 -4.62
C ARG A 241 -1.50 3.00 -3.54
N LEU A 242 -2.05 1.98 -2.88
CA LEU A 242 -2.93 2.15 -1.72
C LEU A 242 -2.20 2.86 -0.57
N THR A 243 -0.90 2.62 -0.37
CA THR A 243 -0.09 3.37 0.60
C THR A 243 -0.01 4.87 0.26
N VAL A 244 0.14 5.22 -1.01
CA VAL A 244 0.13 6.62 -1.45
C VAL A 244 -1.23 7.27 -1.18
N VAL A 245 -2.32 6.57 -1.52
CA VAL A 245 -3.70 7.03 -1.21
C VAL A 245 -3.88 7.21 0.29
N LEU A 246 -3.43 6.25 1.10
CA LEU A 246 -3.45 6.29 2.56
C LEU A 246 -2.73 7.52 3.11
N ALA A 247 -1.54 7.82 2.57
CA ALA A 247 -0.76 8.99 2.98
C ALA A 247 -1.50 10.32 2.69
N PHE A 248 -2.13 10.44 1.52
CA PHE A 248 -2.89 11.64 1.17
C PHE A 248 -4.17 11.78 2.00
N ILE A 249 -4.91 10.71 2.26
CA ILE A 249 -6.09 10.74 3.13
C ILE A 249 -5.67 11.11 4.56
N GLY A 250 -4.59 10.51 5.07
CA GLY A 250 -4.04 10.84 6.39
C GLY A 250 -3.61 12.30 6.50
N GLY A 251 -2.92 12.82 5.47
CA GLY A 251 -2.60 14.23 5.37
C GLY A 251 -3.85 15.11 5.38
N SER A 252 -4.88 14.72 4.63
CA SER A 252 -6.13 15.48 4.47
C SER A 252 -6.90 15.59 5.78
N LEU A 253 -6.97 14.47 6.53
CA LEU A 253 -7.55 14.44 7.87
C LEU A 253 -6.71 15.23 8.88
N ALA A 254 -5.38 15.18 8.79
CA ALA A 254 -4.50 16.02 9.61
C ALA A 254 -4.71 17.52 9.33
N ALA A 255 -5.01 17.88 8.07
CA ALA A 255 -5.38 19.23 7.66
C ALA A 255 -6.72 19.67 8.21
N ALA A 256 -7.69 18.78 8.25
CA ALA A 256 -8.98 19.04 8.89
C ALA A 256 -8.85 19.27 10.40
N SER A 257 -8.11 18.41 11.10
CA SER A 257 -7.93 18.48 12.56
C SER A 257 -6.95 19.56 13.01
N GLY A 258 -6.17 20.10 12.06
CA GLY A 258 -5.19 21.12 12.34
C GLY A 258 -3.93 20.70 13.05
N LYS A 259 -3.64 19.40 13.04
CA LYS A 259 -2.47 18.80 13.67
C LYS A 259 -1.24 18.92 12.77
N HIS A 260 -0.95 20.13 12.32
CA HIS A 260 0.27 20.38 11.58
C HIS A 260 1.38 20.78 12.54
N ILE A 261 2.35 19.88 12.70
CA ILE A 261 3.52 20.07 13.56
C ILE A 261 4.15 21.46 13.33
N ASN A 262 4.27 21.90 12.06
CA ASN A 262 4.88 23.19 11.74
C ASN A 262 3.98 24.41 12.06
N ILE A 263 2.65 24.27 12.01
CA ILE A 263 1.73 25.35 12.39
C ILE A 263 1.69 25.50 13.91
N ASP A 264 1.63 24.36 14.61
CA ASP A 264 1.56 24.32 16.06
C ASP A 264 2.82 24.91 16.71
N VAL A 265 4.02 24.53 16.25
CA VAL A 265 5.28 25.07 16.79
C VAL A 265 5.37 26.60 16.62
N ALA A 266 5.00 27.14 15.46
CA ALA A 266 5.03 28.59 15.24
C ALA A 266 4.01 29.33 16.13
N LEU A 267 2.77 28.81 16.22
CA LEU A 267 1.71 29.44 17.01
C LEU A 267 1.97 29.43 18.51
N ARG A 268 2.75 28.47 19.02
CA ARG A 268 3.16 28.41 20.44
C ARG A 268 4.04 29.60 20.85
N PHE A 269 4.82 30.17 19.93
CA PHE A 269 5.72 31.30 20.23
C PHE A 269 5.11 32.67 19.89
N VAL A 270 3.96 32.71 19.23
CA VAL A 270 3.31 33.93 18.78
C VAL A 270 2.34 34.44 19.86
N LYS A 271 2.43 35.73 20.21
CA LYS A 271 1.48 36.38 21.14
C LYS A 271 0.04 36.22 20.64
N ASP A 272 -0.91 36.05 21.54
CA ASP A 272 -2.33 35.77 21.21
C ASP A 272 -2.91 36.74 20.15
N ARG A 273 -2.56 38.04 20.21
CA ARG A 273 -2.99 39.07 19.25
C ARG A 273 -2.53 38.84 17.79
N PHE A 274 -1.49 38.05 17.58
CA PHE A 274 -0.90 37.77 16.27
C PHE A 274 -1.19 36.34 15.78
N LYS A 275 -1.80 35.48 16.61
CA LYS A 275 -2.10 34.08 16.23
C LYS A 275 -2.98 34.00 14.99
N LEU A 276 -4.05 34.81 14.92
CA LEU A 276 -4.97 34.79 13.78
C LEU A 276 -4.29 35.24 12.46
N PRO A 277 -3.61 36.41 12.38
CA PRO A 277 -2.89 36.81 11.17
C PRO A 277 -1.84 35.79 10.73
N VAL A 278 -1.07 35.24 11.68
CA VAL A 278 -0.05 34.21 11.38
C VAL A 278 -0.69 32.94 10.84
N PHE A 279 -1.77 32.48 11.47
CA PHE A 279 -2.54 31.32 11.00
C PHE A 279 -3.08 31.53 9.58
N VAL A 280 -3.68 32.69 9.30
CA VAL A 280 -4.23 33.01 7.96
C VAL A 280 -3.12 33.01 6.92
N LEU A 281 -2.00 33.69 7.18
CA LEU A 281 -0.87 33.76 6.25
C LEU A 281 -0.26 32.37 6.00
N GLN A 282 -0.06 31.58 7.05
CA GLN A 282 0.52 30.25 6.94
C GLN A 282 -0.42 29.29 6.21
N THR A 283 -1.72 29.33 6.50
CA THR A 283 -2.72 28.50 5.82
C THR A 283 -2.82 28.88 4.35
N ALA A 284 -2.86 30.18 4.03
CA ALA A 284 -2.86 30.66 2.64
C ALA A 284 -1.59 30.24 1.89
N ALA A 285 -0.41 30.37 2.50
CA ALA A 285 0.85 29.91 1.91
C ALA A 285 0.83 28.40 1.65
N THR A 286 0.25 27.62 2.57
CA THR A 286 0.13 26.16 2.42
C THR A 286 -0.84 25.79 1.30
N VAL A 287 -1.99 26.46 1.19
CA VAL A 287 -2.94 26.30 0.07
C VAL A 287 -2.23 26.57 -1.26
N VAL A 288 -1.51 27.70 -1.37
CA VAL A 288 -0.77 28.06 -2.59
C VAL A 288 0.28 27.00 -2.92
N PHE A 289 1.06 26.55 -1.93
CA PHE A 289 2.05 25.50 -2.11
C PHE A 289 1.41 24.21 -2.62
N CYS A 290 0.32 23.74 -1.99
CA CYS A 290 -0.39 22.54 -2.43
C CYS A 290 -0.96 22.68 -3.84
N VAL A 291 -1.53 23.83 -4.21
CA VAL A 291 -2.03 24.06 -5.59
C VAL A 291 -0.89 24.06 -6.61
N VAL A 292 0.21 24.76 -6.32
CA VAL A 292 1.39 24.80 -7.21
C VAL A 292 2.00 23.41 -7.36
N ALA A 293 2.16 22.66 -6.25
CA ALA A 293 2.64 21.29 -6.28
C ALA A 293 1.70 20.38 -7.08
N GLY A 294 0.38 20.47 -6.85
CA GLY A 294 -0.62 19.69 -7.60
C GLY A 294 -0.54 19.94 -9.11
N LEU A 295 -0.42 21.20 -9.53
CA LEU A 295 -0.23 21.58 -10.93
C LEU A 295 1.11 21.09 -11.50
N ALA A 296 2.19 21.23 -10.76
CA ALA A 296 3.52 20.78 -11.20
C ALA A 296 3.58 19.26 -11.36
N PHE A 297 3.01 18.50 -10.42
CA PHE A 297 2.89 17.04 -10.53
C PHE A 297 1.99 16.66 -11.71
N PHE A 298 0.86 17.34 -11.89
CA PHE A 298 -0.02 17.09 -13.03
C PHE A 298 0.70 17.28 -14.37
N GLU A 299 1.40 18.40 -14.56
CA GLU A 299 2.15 18.67 -15.79
C GLU A 299 3.26 17.64 -16.01
N TYR A 300 4.02 17.31 -14.95
CA TYR A 300 5.05 16.28 -15.01
C TYR A 300 4.48 14.95 -15.46
N ILE A 301 3.39 14.49 -14.83
CA ILE A 301 2.72 13.22 -15.14
C ILE A 301 2.13 13.22 -16.55
N ALA A 302 1.52 14.33 -16.98
CA ALA A 302 0.98 14.45 -18.33
C ALA A 302 2.08 14.25 -19.38
N ILE A 303 3.26 14.83 -19.15
CA ILE A 303 4.40 14.72 -20.08
C ILE A 303 5.01 13.31 -20.01
N THR A 304 5.37 12.83 -18.82
CA THR A 304 6.18 11.61 -18.66
C THR A 304 5.37 10.33 -18.80
N ASN A 305 4.12 10.31 -18.35
CA ASN A 305 3.31 9.09 -18.31
C ASN A 305 2.25 9.03 -19.40
N PHE A 306 1.79 10.19 -19.88
CA PHE A 306 0.77 10.29 -20.94
C PHE A 306 1.33 10.83 -22.27
N ASN A 307 2.66 11.00 -22.37
CA ASN A 307 3.35 11.47 -23.57
C ASN A 307 2.81 12.80 -24.10
N ALA A 308 2.25 13.65 -23.24
CA ALA A 308 1.82 14.99 -23.65
C ALA A 308 3.06 15.82 -24.03
N LYS A 309 2.93 16.59 -25.10
CA LYS A 309 4.02 17.45 -25.59
C LYS A 309 4.45 18.47 -24.52
N PRO A 310 5.74 18.59 -24.16
CA PRO A 310 6.20 19.54 -23.14
C PRO A 310 5.74 20.98 -23.40
N GLU A 311 5.76 21.40 -24.66
CA GLU A 311 5.39 22.72 -25.18
C GLU A 311 3.89 22.96 -25.30
N SER A 312 3.05 21.94 -25.11
CA SER A 312 1.60 22.09 -25.21
C SER A 312 1.02 22.90 -24.05
N THR A 313 -0.09 23.59 -24.33
CA THR A 313 -0.83 24.36 -23.32
C THR A 313 -1.41 23.44 -22.24
N ARG A 314 -1.69 23.96 -21.04
CA ARG A 314 -2.28 23.17 -19.95
C ARG A 314 -3.61 22.51 -20.32
N SER A 315 -4.44 23.21 -21.10
CA SER A 315 -5.72 22.69 -21.57
C SER A 315 -5.55 21.52 -22.55
N GLU A 316 -4.54 21.58 -23.43
CA GLU A 316 -4.22 20.46 -24.32
C GLU A 316 -3.69 19.27 -23.54
N LYS A 317 -2.79 19.49 -22.58
CA LYS A 317 -2.32 18.43 -21.66
C LYS A 317 -3.47 17.79 -20.90
N TYR A 318 -4.42 18.60 -20.40
CA TYR A 318 -5.62 18.09 -19.75
C TYR A 318 -6.45 17.21 -20.67
N LYS A 319 -6.69 17.65 -21.91
CA LYS A 319 -7.42 16.85 -22.89
C LYS A 319 -6.73 15.51 -23.18
N VAL A 320 -5.41 15.51 -23.37
CA VAL A 320 -4.64 14.27 -23.59
C VAL A 320 -4.77 13.32 -22.40
N VAL A 321 -4.65 13.83 -21.17
CA VAL A 321 -4.82 13.02 -19.96
C VAL A 321 -6.25 12.50 -19.83
N ASP A 322 -7.26 13.34 -20.08
CA ASP A 322 -8.68 12.96 -20.01
C ASP A 322 -9.03 11.85 -21.01
N ASP A 323 -8.64 12.03 -22.28
CA ASP A 323 -8.84 11.04 -23.34
C ASP A 323 -8.16 9.70 -23.00
N ALA A 324 -6.91 9.76 -22.51
CA ALA A 324 -6.17 8.55 -22.12
C ALA A 324 -6.76 7.87 -20.88
N VAL A 325 -7.18 8.62 -19.85
CA VAL A 325 -7.82 8.07 -18.66
C VAL A 325 -9.17 7.45 -19.02
N ALA A 326 -9.94 8.05 -19.93
CA ALA A 326 -11.19 7.48 -20.42
C ALA A 326 -10.96 6.13 -21.13
N GLN A 327 -9.92 6.05 -21.97
CA GLN A 327 -9.51 4.80 -22.63
C GLN A 327 -9.02 3.76 -21.60
N ASP A 328 -8.21 4.16 -20.63
CA ASP A 328 -7.69 3.27 -19.58
C ASP A 328 -8.83 2.68 -18.74
N LEU A 329 -9.81 3.50 -18.35
CA LEU A 329 -11.00 3.06 -17.62
C LEU A 329 -11.90 2.17 -18.46
N PHE A 330 -12.01 2.41 -19.77
CA PHE A 330 -12.73 1.54 -20.68
C PHE A 330 -12.10 0.14 -20.70
N LEU A 331 -10.79 0.05 -20.96
CA LEU A 331 -10.07 -1.23 -20.99
C LEU A 331 -10.12 -1.94 -19.64
N TRP A 332 -9.98 -1.21 -18.54
CA TRP A 332 -10.11 -1.77 -17.19
C TRP A 332 -11.48 -2.41 -16.93
N ARG A 333 -12.56 -1.73 -17.32
CA ARG A 333 -13.92 -2.30 -17.21
C ARG A 333 -14.08 -3.57 -18.04
N LYS A 334 -13.46 -3.63 -19.22
CA LYS A 334 -13.45 -4.84 -20.05
C LYS A 334 -12.68 -5.97 -19.38
N GLN A 335 -11.54 -5.67 -18.78
CA GLN A 335 -10.76 -6.66 -18.05
C GLN A 335 -11.49 -7.21 -16.83
N ILE A 336 -12.22 -6.38 -16.07
CA ILE A 336 -13.08 -6.88 -14.99
C ILE A 336 -14.10 -7.91 -15.51
N GLY A 337 -14.63 -7.72 -16.71
CA GLY A 337 -15.51 -8.70 -17.35
C GLY A 337 -14.83 -10.06 -17.56
N PHE A 338 -13.58 -10.05 -18.06
CA PHE A 338 -12.77 -11.26 -18.19
C PHE A 338 -12.41 -11.88 -16.84
N ASP A 339 -12.14 -11.08 -15.82
CA ASP A 339 -11.83 -11.56 -14.48
C ASP A 339 -13.04 -12.28 -13.87
N LEU A 340 -14.23 -11.69 -13.99
CA LEU A 340 -15.47 -12.28 -13.47
C LEU A 340 -15.79 -13.60 -14.17
N SER A 341 -15.61 -13.69 -15.49
CA SER A 341 -15.79 -14.96 -16.22
C SER A 341 -14.70 -15.99 -15.91
N ALA A 342 -13.49 -15.55 -15.54
CA ALA A 342 -12.39 -16.41 -15.10
C ALA A 342 -12.58 -16.98 -13.70
N THR A 343 -13.22 -16.22 -12.81
CA THR A 343 -13.21 -16.48 -11.38
C THR A 343 -13.70 -17.90 -11.05
N THR A 344 -14.83 -18.32 -11.61
CA THR A 344 -15.39 -19.66 -11.32
C THR A 344 -14.52 -20.79 -11.89
N HIS A 345 -13.97 -20.61 -13.09
CA HIS A 345 -13.11 -21.60 -13.74
C HIS A 345 -11.77 -21.76 -13.00
N VAL A 346 -11.09 -20.65 -12.70
CA VAL A 346 -9.79 -20.64 -12.02
C VAL A 346 -9.90 -21.16 -10.59
N LEU A 347 -10.92 -20.74 -9.85
CA LEU A 347 -11.17 -21.25 -8.50
C LEU A 347 -11.65 -22.72 -8.50
N GLY A 348 -12.19 -23.21 -9.61
CA GLY A 348 -12.47 -24.63 -9.84
C GLY A 348 -11.22 -25.46 -10.16
N GLY A 349 -10.04 -24.84 -10.28
CA GLY A 349 -8.78 -25.49 -10.62
C GLY A 349 -8.47 -25.55 -12.12
N GLY A 350 -9.32 -24.96 -12.96
CA GLY A 350 -9.05 -24.79 -14.39
C GLY A 350 -7.96 -23.75 -14.63
N LYS A 351 -7.19 -23.92 -15.71
CA LYS A 351 -6.10 -23.00 -16.02
C LYS A 351 -6.65 -21.66 -16.50
N TRP A 352 -6.05 -20.55 -16.07
CA TRP A 352 -6.58 -19.25 -16.46
C TRP A 352 -6.35 -18.94 -17.95
N ASP A 353 -5.29 -19.51 -18.53
CA ASP A 353 -4.86 -19.43 -19.93
C ASP A 353 -5.36 -20.61 -20.78
N ASP A 354 -6.38 -21.33 -20.29
CA ASP A 354 -6.92 -22.49 -20.99
C ASP A 354 -7.47 -22.13 -22.38
N ALA A 355 -7.12 -22.95 -23.37
CA ALA A 355 -7.42 -22.74 -24.78
C ALA A 355 -8.92 -22.70 -25.09
N GLU A 356 -9.71 -23.37 -24.26
CA GLU A 356 -11.16 -23.44 -24.41
C GLU A 356 -11.88 -22.16 -23.96
N ARG A 357 -11.19 -21.25 -23.25
CA ARG A 357 -11.84 -20.08 -22.63
C ARG A 357 -12.09 -18.93 -23.58
N LEU A 358 -11.16 -18.68 -24.49
CA LEU A 358 -11.25 -17.57 -25.43
C LEU A 358 -10.50 -17.91 -26.72
N SER A 359 -11.25 -18.22 -27.77
CA SER A 359 -10.69 -18.38 -29.11
C SER A 359 -10.54 -17.03 -29.82
N GLY A 360 -9.72 -16.99 -30.87
CA GLY A 360 -9.61 -15.81 -31.75
C GLY A 360 -10.97 -15.34 -32.32
N ARG A 361 -11.88 -16.27 -32.60
CA ARG A 361 -13.25 -15.97 -33.04
C ARG A 361 -14.06 -15.27 -31.96
N GLN A 362 -14.05 -15.80 -30.74
CA GLN A 362 -14.75 -15.19 -29.60
C GLN A 362 -14.18 -13.82 -29.25
N TRP A 363 -12.85 -13.65 -29.39
CA TRP A 363 -12.21 -12.35 -29.24
C TRP A 363 -12.68 -11.35 -30.30
N ASN A 364 -12.75 -11.75 -31.56
CA ASN A 364 -13.22 -10.88 -32.63
C ASN A 364 -14.69 -10.46 -32.41
N GLU A 365 -15.54 -11.39 -31.98
CA GLU A 365 -16.93 -11.10 -31.60
C GLU A 365 -17.01 -10.15 -30.39
N PHE A 366 -16.16 -10.36 -29.39
CA PHE A 366 -16.04 -9.47 -28.24
C PHE A 366 -15.66 -8.04 -28.65
N LEU A 367 -14.67 -7.86 -29.54
CA LEU A 367 -14.28 -6.55 -30.03
C LEU A 367 -15.44 -5.80 -30.70
N GLU A 368 -16.25 -6.52 -31.48
CA GLU A 368 -17.40 -5.93 -32.19
C GLU A 368 -18.56 -5.56 -31.26
N THR A 369 -18.81 -6.35 -30.24
CA THR A 369 -19.97 -6.18 -29.34
C THR A 369 -19.70 -5.31 -28.13
N SER A 370 -18.44 -5.18 -27.71
CA SER A 370 -18.09 -4.53 -26.44
C SER A 370 -17.87 -3.01 -26.54
N GLY A 371 -18.09 -2.39 -27.70
CA GLY A 371 -17.99 -0.93 -27.85
C GLY A 371 -16.57 -0.42 -28.08
N TYR A 372 -15.64 -1.26 -28.54
CA TYR A 372 -14.28 -0.80 -28.90
C TYR A 372 -14.30 0.31 -29.96
N ARG A 373 -15.28 0.27 -30.88
CA ARG A 373 -15.46 1.27 -31.93
C ARG A 373 -15.84 2.67 -31.40
N ASP A 374 -16.31 2.76 -30.16
CA ASP A 374 -16.64 4.05 -29.53
C ASP A 374 -15.38 4.78 -29.03
N TYR A 375 -14.30 4.03 -28.78
CA TYR A 375 -13.05 4.52 -28.18
C TYR A 375 -11.85 4.49 -29.12
N PHE A 376 -11.88 3.65 -30.16
CA PHE A 376 -10.77 3.43 -31.09
C PHE A 376 -11.23 3.54 -32.54
N THR A 377 -10.32 3.92 -33.43
CA THR A 377 -10.64 4.04 -34.86
C THR A 377 -10.91 2.66 -35.46
N PRO A 378 -11.69 2.57 -36.57
CA PRO A 378 -11.96 1.31 -37.23
C PRO A 378 -10.69 0.51 -37.59
N GLU A 379 -9.62 1.20 -37.99
CA GLU A 379 -8.33 0.60 -38.35
C GLU A 379 -7.64 0.01 -37.13
N GLN A 380 -7.69 0.71 -35.98
CA GLN A 380 -7.18 0.22 -34.70
C GLN A 380 -7.96 -0.99 -34.22
N VAL A 381 -9.29 -0.99 -34.32
CA VAL A 381 -10.09 -2.16 -33.94
C VAL A 381 -9.80 -3.34 -34.87
N GLN A 382 -9.62 -3.08 -36.16
CA GLN A 382 -9.30 -4.11 -37.14
C GLN A 382 -7.91 -4.71 -36.91
N SER A 383 -6.92 -3.92 -36.48
CA SER A 383 -5.58 -4.44 -36.15
C SER A 383 -5.55 -5.28 -34.87
N LEU A 384 -6.54 -5.12 -33.98
CA LEU A 384 -6.67 -5.93 -32.77
C LEU A 384 -7.30 -7.31 -33.01
N LYS A 385 -7.98 -7.50 -34.16
CA LYS A 385 -8.63 -8.77 -34.50
C LYS A 385 -7.61 -9.88 -34.72
N SER A 386 -7.96 -11.09 -34.30
CA SER A 386 -7.24 -12.29 -34.71
C SER A 386 -7.38 -12.47 -36.23
N PRO A 387 -6.27 -12.70 -36.97
CA PRO A 387 -6.32 -13.12 -38.36
C PRO A 387 -7.14 -14.40 -38.57
N ASP A 388 -7.64 -14.60 -39.78
CA ASP A 388 -8.51 -15.74 -40.13
C ASP A 388 -7.84 -17.11 -39.87
N GLU A 389 -6.52 -17.17 -40.02
CA GLU A 389 -5.69 -18.35 -39.77
C GLU A 389 -5.65 -18.76 -38.28
N TYR A 390 -5.92 -17.82 -37.37
CA TYR A 390 -5.80 -17.98 -35.92
C TYR A 390 -7.15 -17.84 -35.19
N LEU A 391 -8.27 -18.01 -35.89
CA LEU A 391 -9.60 -17.86 -35.30
C LEU A 391 -9.92 -18.95 -34.27
N ASP A 392 -9.39 -20.15 -34.48
CA ASP A 392 -9.63 -21.29 -33.59
C ASP A 392 -8.45 -21.53 -32.63
N GLU A 393 -7.41 -20.70 -32.69
CA GLU A 393 -6.31 -20.71 -31.72
C GLU A 393 -6.72 -20.03 -30.41
N SER A 394 -6.15 -20.51 -29.31
CA SER A 394 -6.31 -19.93 -27.98
C SER A 394 -5.75 -18.51 -27.94
N ARG A 395 -6.50 -17.60 -27.30
CA ARG A 395 -6.05 -16.25 -27.02
C ARG A 395 -6.14 -15.96 -25.52
N LEU A 396 -5.16 -15.23 -25.01
CA LEU A 396 -5.18 -14.77 -23.62
C LEU A 396 -6.38 -13.81 -23.40
N PRO A 397 -7.19 -14.02 -22.36
CA PRO A 397 -8.35 -13.17 -22.05
C PRO A 397 -7.92 -11.84 -21.40
N LEU A 398 -7.26 -11.00 -22.20
CA LEU A 398 -6.71 -9.71 -21.79
C LEU A 398 -7.27 -8.60 -22.68
N ALA A 399 -7.76 -7.52 -22.07
CA ALA A 399 -8.26 -6.35 -22.78
C ALA A 399 -7.11 -5.54 -23.40
N VAL A 400 -6.77 -5.82 -24.65
CA VAL A 400 -5.67 -5.17 -25.38
C VAL A 400 -6.15 -3.89 -26.06
N GLY A 401 -5.39 -2.80 -25.94
CA GLY A 401 -5.58 -1.57 -26.69
C GLY A 401 -4.61 -1.47 -27.88
N PRO A 402 -4.77 -0.48 -28.78
CA PRO A 402 -3.91 -0.33 -29.96
C PRO A 402 -2.44 -0.05 -29.61
N GLU A 403 -2.16 0.50 -28.43
CA GLU A 403 -0.81 0.75 -27.93
C GLU A 403 -0.10 -0.51 -27.40
N GLY A 404 -0.81 -1.65 -27.34
CA GLY A 404 -0.26 -2.93 -26.88
C GLY A 404 -0.94 -3.48 -25.62
N PRO A 405 -0.29 -4.45 -24.94
CA PRO A 405 -0.84 -5.10 -23.76
C PRO A 405 -1.07 -4.10 -22.63
N PRO A 406 -2.19 -4.17 -21.89
CA PRO A 406 -2.56 -3.21 -20.84
C PRO A 406 -1.75 -3.38 -19.53
N ARG A 407 -0.54 -3.97 -19.59
CA ARG A 407 0.28 -4.15 -18.41
C ARG A 407 0.68 -2.78 -17.88
N ASN A 408 0.45 -2.54 -16.59
CA ASN A 408 0.70 -1.25 -15.95
C ASN A 408 -0.10 -0.06 -16.52
N LEU A 409 -1.17 -0.32 -17.28
CA LEU A 409 -1.97 0.73 -17.91
C LEU A 409 -2.52 1.74 -16.89
N LEU A 410 -3.03 1.27 -15.76
CA LEU A 410 -3.59 2.14 -14.72
C LEU A 410 -2.51 2.72 -13.81
N VAL A 411 -1.26 2.29 -13.91
CA VAL A 411 -0.17 2.85 -13.12
C VAL A 411 0.03 4.33 -13.45
N ARG A 412 -0.05 4.71 -14.75
CA ARG A 412 -0.02 6.11 -15.18
C ARG A 412 -1.19 6.91 -14.64
N THR A 413 -2.40 6.37 -14.69
CA THR A 413 -3.62 7.00 -14.13
C THR A 413 -3.51 7.17 -12.62
N MET A 414 -3.05 6.15 -11.90
CA MET A 414 -2.90 6.22 -10.45
C MET A 414 -1.83 7.22 -10.02
N ASN A 415 -0.83 7.54 -10.85
CA ASN A 415 0.13 8.59 -10.52
C ASN A 415 -0.56 9.96 -10.42
N LEU A 416 -1.71 10.19 -11.08
CA LEU A 416 -2.53 11.39 -10.90
C LEU A 416 -3.05 11.54 -9.46
N THR A 417 -3.03 10.49 -8.65
CA THR A 417 -3.32 10.55 -7.21
C THR A 417 -2.43 11.56 -6.49
N PHE A 418 -1.17 11.76 -6.93
CA PHE A 418 -0.32 12.79 -6.35
C PHE A 418 -0.90 14.19 -6.59
N ALA A 419 -1.21 14.52 -7.85
CA ALA A 419 -1.81 15.81 -8.19
C ALA A 419 -3.15 16.01 -7.46
N ALA A 420 -4.04 15.01 -7.54
CA ALA A 420 -5.34 15.04 -6.87
C ALA A 420 -5.18 15.18 -5.35
N GLY A 421 -4.29 14.42 -4.72
CA GLY A 421 -4.03 14.46 -3.29
C GLY A 421 -3.62 15.85 -2.81
N PHE A 422 -2.75 16.55 -3.56
CA PHE A 422 -2.40 17.93 -3.24
C PHE A 422 -3.57 18.91 -3.40
N PHE A 423 -4.43 18.74 -4.41
CA PHE A 423 -5.65 19.56 -4.54
C PHE A 423 -6.65 19.30 -3.40
N PHE A 424 -6.82 18.04 -2.99
CA PHE A 424 -7.64 17.67 -1.84
C PHE A 424 -7.12 18.33 -0.55
N MET A 425 -5.81 18.28 -0.32
CA MET A 425 -5.14 18.97 0.79
C MET A 425 -5.39 20.49 0.76
N ALA A 426 -5.19 21.12 -0.40
CA ALA A 426 -5.40 22.56 -0.56
C ALA A 426 -6.84 22.95 -0.22
N LEU A 427 -7.81 22.18 -0.70
CA LEU A 427 -9.23 22.44 -0.45
C LEU A 427 -9.58 22.21 1.04
N ARG A 428 -8.95 21.24 1.72
CA ARG A 428 -9.07 21.08 3.18
C ARG A 428 -8.54 22.27 3.96
N PHE A 429 -7.34 22.75 3.62
CA PHE A 429 -6.76 23.94 4.26
C PHE A 429 -7.63 25.17 4.05
N LEU A 430 -8.17 25.35 2.85
CA LEU A 430 -9.08 26.45 2.53
C LEU A 430 -10.39 26.34 3.33
N LEU A 431 -10.97 25.15 3.42
CA LEU A 431 -12.18 24.91 4.21
C LEU A 431 -11.94 25.22 5.69
N ARG A 432 -10.80 24.78 6.24
CA ARG A 432 -10.40 25.08 7.61
C ARG A 432 -10.20 26.57 7.84
N LEU A 433 -9.53 27.27 6.92
CA LEU A 433 -9.37 28.73 6.97
C LEU A 433 -10.73 29.43 7.07
N ILE A 434 -11.68 29.02 6.23
CA ILE A 434 -13.04 29.55 6.22
C ILE A 434 -13.75 29.30 7.56
N LEU A 435 -13.62 28.09 8.12
CA LEU A 435 -14.23 27.73 9.40
C LEU A 435 -13.66 28.50 10.58
N VAL A 436 -12.33 28.71 10.61
CA VAL A 436 -11.67 29.55 11.63
C VAL A 436 -12.11 31.00 11.51
N LEU A 437 -12.13 31.57 10.29
CA LEU A 437 -12.58 32.95 10.07
C LEU A 437 -14.06 33.16 10.43
N SER A 438 -14.89 32.13 10.29
CA SER A 438 -16.31 32.17 10.68
C SER A 438 -16.57 31.90 12.17
N GLY A 439 -15.53 31.59 12.95
CA GLY A 439 -15.63 31.25 14.38
C GLY A 439 -16.20 29.86 14.67
N HIS A 440 -16.27 28.97 13.69
CA HIS A 440 -16.76 27.59 13.88
C HIS A 440 -15.67 26.59 14.30
N GLN A 441 -14.40 26.95 14.12
CA GLN A 441 -13.24 26.17 14.56
C GLN A 441 -12.23 27.08 15.28
N SER A 442 -11.51 26.52 16.24
CA SER A 442 -10.41 27.20 16.93
C SER A 442 -9.14 27.24 16.07
N ILE A 443 -8.32 28.27 16.29
CA ILE A 443 -6.98 28.38 15.71
C ILE A 443 -6.05 27.34 16.36
N GLU A 444 -6.18 27.18 17.67
CA GLU A 444 -5.42 26.20 18.43
C GLU A 444 -5.89 24.79 18.05
N PRO A 445 -4.95 23.88 17.74
CA PRO A 445 -5.33 22.49 17.51
C PRO A 445 -6.07 22.01 18.75
N GLU A 446 -7.26 21.43 18.56
CA GLU A 446 -7.95 20.75 19.65
C GLU A 446 -6.94 19.80 20.28
N SER A 447 -6.66 19.99 21.57
CA SER A 447 -5.92 18.98 22.30
C SER A 447 -6.67 17.67 22.07
N ASP A 448 -5.95 16.56 21.82
CA ASP A 448 -6.50 15.20 21.61
C ASP A 448 -7.43 14.70 22.72
N TYR A 449 -7.61 15.53 23.74
CA TYR A 449 -8.42 15.36 24.88
C TYR A 449 -9.60 16.34 24.81
N ASP A 450 -10.73 15.85 24.32
CA ASP A 450 -12.03 16.44 24.59
C ASP A 450 -12.59 15.73 25.85
N PRO A 451 -12.63 16.42 27.02
CA PRO A 451 -13.15 15.84 28.26
C PRO A 451 -14.61 15.38 28.12
N ASP A 452 -15.37 15.97 27.20
CA ASP A 452 -16.78 15.65 26.99
C ASP A 452 -16.96 14.43 26.06
N ALA A 453 -15.99 14.18 25.16
CA ALA A 453 -16.03 13.03 24.25
C ALA A 453 -15.66 11.70 24.93
N ASP A 454 -14.85 11.74 25.99
CA ASP A 454 -14.50 10.57 26.81
C ASP A 454 -14.51 10.92 28.32
N PRO A 455 -15.70 11.04 28.92
CA PRO A 455 -15.84 11.41 30.33
C PRO A 455 -15.22 10.36 31.26
N LYS A 456 -15.06 9.11 30.79
CA LYS A 456 -14.39 8.05 31.58
C LYS A 456 -12.90 8.29 31.65
N ARG A 457 -12.23 8.55 30.52
CA ARG A 457 -10.81 8.96 30.55
C ARG A 457 -10.61 10.23 31.34
N HIS A 458 -11.59 11.13 31.34
CA HIS A 458 -11.51 12.35 32.14
C HIS A 458 -11.54 12.06 33.64
N ALA A 459 -12.51 11.28 34.09
CA ALA A 459 -12.59 10.85 35.47
C ALA A 459 -11.35 10.04 35.90
N GLU A 460 -10.82 9.16 35.03
CA GLU A 460 -9.59 8.41 35.31
C GLU A 460 -8.36 9.32 35.48
N ARG A 461 -8.25 10.38 34.69
CA ARG A 461 -7.14 11.36 34.80
C ARG A 461 -7.26 12.25 36.03
N GLU A 462 -8.47 12.70 36.34
CA GLU A 462 -8.73 13.45 37.57
C GLU A 462 -8.41 12.58 38.78
N HIS A 463 -8.92 11.35 38.81
CA HIS A 463 -8.63 10.40 39.89
C HIS A 463 -7.13 10.05 39.96
N ALA A 464 -6.43 9.88 38.84
CA ALA A 464 -4.99 9.65 38.84
C ALA A 464 -4.21 10.87 39.35
N GLY A 465 -4.66 12.09 39.05
CA GLY A 465 -4.13 13.32 39.59
C GLY A 465 -4.34 13.44 41.10
N ASP A 466 -5.54 13.10 41.58
CA ASP A 466 -5.89 13.12 43.00
C ASP A 466 -5.11 12.07 43.79
N VAL A 467 -4.92 10.87 43.25
CA VAL A 467 -4.09 9.81 43.87
C VAL A 467 -2.63 10.25 43.93
N ALA A 468 -2.08 10.82 42.85
CA ALA A 468 -0.73 11.36 42.85
C ALA A 468 -0.54 12.50 43.86
N ALA A 469 -1.55 13.36 44.03
CA ALA A 469 -1.54 14.43 45.02
C ALA A 469 -1.69 13.90 46.46
N HIS A 470 -2.51 12.89 46.68
CA HIS A 470 -2.73 12.28 48.00
C HIS A 470 -1.51 11.46 48.47
N ASP A 471 -0.86 10.72 47.57
CA ASP A 471 0.39 9.98 47.86
C ASP A 471 1.57 10.93 48.13
N ALA A 472 1.57 12.12 47.52
CA ALA A 472 2.56 13.15 47.82
C ALA A 472 2.33 13.83 49.18
N GLY A 473 1.07 13.93 49.65
CA GLY A 473 0.74 14.55 50.94
C GLY A 473 0.80 13.62 52.17
N SER A 474 0.69 12.30 51.98
CA SER A 474 0.58 11.34 53.09
C SER A 474 1.92 10.95 53.75
N LYS A 475 3.08 11.37 53.21
CA LYS A 475 4.40 10.96 53.74
C LYS A 475 5.02 11.90 54.78
N ASP A 476 4.39 13.04 55.09
CA ASP A 476 5.01 14.11 55.91
C ASP A 476 4.39 14.30 57.31
N SER A 477 3.68 13.31 57.86
CA SER A 477 3.27 13.35 59.28
C SER A 477 4.22 12.53 60.16
N PRO A 478 5.21 13.13 60.84
CA PRO A 478 6.03 12.41 61.80
C PRO A 478 5.18 12.09 63.02
N SER A 479 4.95 10.80 63.28
CA SER A 479 4.44 10.32 64.55
C SER A 479 5.44 10.70 65.65
N GLY A 480 5.12 11.75 66.40
CA GLY A 480 5.81 12.08 67.64
C GLY A 480 5.76 10.90 68.60
N GLY A 481 6.89 10.21 68.72
CA GLY A 481 7.15 9.29 69.81
C GLY A 481 7.67 10.08 71.00
N GLU A 482 6.75 10.38 71.91
CA GLU A 482 7.04 10.71 73.31
C GLU A 482 7.33 9.41 74.09
N VAL A 483 7.90 9.53 75.30
CA VAL A 483 8.30 8.48 76.30
C VAL A 483 9.79 8.08 76.19
N ALA A 484 10.66 8.22 77.20
CA ALA A 484 10.59 8.69 78.60
C ALA A 484 11.95 9.27 79.02
#